data_AF-A0A924S087-F1
#
_entry.id   AF-A0A924S087-F1
#
_cell.length_a   1.000
_cell.length_b   1.000
_cell.length_c   1.000
_cell.angle_alpha   90.00
_cell.angle_beta   90.00
_cell.angle_gamma   90.00
#
_symmetry.space_group_name_H-M   'P 1'
#
loop_
_entity.id
_entity.type
_entity.pdbx_description
1 polymer ?
#
loop_
_entity_poly.entity_id
_entity_poly.type
_entity_poly.pdbx_seq_one_letter_code
_entity_poly.pdbx_strand_id
1 'polypeptide(L)'
;EAIERMIRAIDEYEITGIETTLPFGKFVMQHQAFISGNFDTHFVGKYFEPQMLDNQDEEEVMIAAIFATQLLSKKENKTVINKVAQTASAWQKNRKTY
;
A
#
# COMPACT_ATOMS: atom_id res chain seq x y z
N GLU A 1 -5.22 -8.71 29.88
CA GLU A 1 -6.51 -7.99 29.86
C GLU A 1 -6.41 -6.51 29.45
N ALA A 2 -5.90 -5.58 30.27
CA ALA A 2 -5.95 -4.13 29.92
C ALA A 2 -5.13 -3.76 28.67
N ILE A 3 -3.89 -4.28 28.56
CA ILE A 3 -3.02 -4.05 27.39
C ILE A 3 -3.67 -4.59 26.12
N GLU A 4 -4.15 -5.83 26.14
CA GLU A 4 -4.82 -6.45 24.99
C GLU A 4 -6.10 -5.72 24.58
N ARG A 5 -6.88 -5.24 25.56
CA ARG A 5 -8.07 -4.42 25.30
C ARG A 5 -7.70 -3.11 24.62
N MET A 6 -6.59 -2.49 25.00
CA MET A 6 -6.11 -1.27 24.35
C MET A 6 -5.59 -1.53 22.94
N ILE A 7 -4.84 -2.62 22.72
CA ILE A 7 -4.39 -3.02 21.39
C ILE A 7 -5.60 -3.24 20.47
N ARG A 8 -6.60 -4.00 20.95
CA ARG A 8 -7.83 -4.24 20.20
C ARG A 8 -8.59 -2.94 19.91
N ALA A 9 -8.68 -2.04 20.89
CA ALA A 9 -9.33 -0.75 20.69
C ALA A 9 -8.61 0.11 19.66
N ILE A 10 -7.28 0.04 19.57
CA ILE A 10 -6.51 0.72 18.53
C ILE A 10 -6.75 0.07 17.15
N ASP A 11 -6.81 -1.25 17.07
CA ASP A 11 -7.05 -1.99 15.82
C ASP A 11 -8.45 -1.76 15.24
N GLU A 12 -9.45 -1.57 16.11
CA GLU A 12 -10.82 -1.26 15.71
C GLU A 12 -11.02 0.25 15.40
N TYR A 13 -10.01 1.10 15.65
CA TYR A 13 -10.12 2.54 15.47
C TYR A 13 -9.72 2.98 14.05
N GLU A 14 -10.71 3.41 13.26
CA GLU A 14 -10.49 3.88 11.89
C GLU A 14 -10.48 5.42 11.81
N ILE A 15 -9.34 6.00 11.43
CA ILE A 15 -9.18 7.43 11.13
C ILE A 15 -8.68 7.57 9.69
N THR A 16 -9.29 8.48 8.94
CA THR A 16 -8.84 8.84 7.60
C THR A 16 -8.55 10.34 7.52
N GLY A 17 -7.58 10.73 6.68
CA GLY A 17 -7.32 12.12 6.33
C GLY A 17 -6.42 12.92 7.28
N ILE A 18 -5.94 12.34 8.38
CA ILE A 18 -4.94 12.96 9.27
C ILE A 18 -3.95 11.93 9.79
N GLU A 19 -2.73 12.37 10.10
CA GLU A 19 -1.74 11.57 10.81
C GLU A 19 -2.11 11.45 12.30
N THR A 20 -1.85 10.28 12.88
CA THR A 20 -2.25 9.98 14.27
C THR A 20 -1.15 9.25 14.99
N THR A 21 -1.17 9.30 16.33
CA THR A 21 -0.22 8.58 17.18
C THR A 21 -0.67 7.16 17.52
N LEU A 22 -1.77 6.67 16.92
CA LEU A 22 -2.29 5.32 17.16
C LEU A 22 -1.27 4.21 16.82
N PRO A 23 -0.51 4.27 15.70
CA PRO A 23 0.49 3.26 15.40
C PRO A 23 1.60 3.20 16.46
N PHE A 24 2.05 4.37 16.92
CA PHE A 24 3.01 4.47 18.02
C PHE A 24 2.44 3.91 19.34
N GLY A 25 1.20 4.24 19.68
CA GLY A 25 0.54 3.69 20.87
C GLY A 25 0.47 2.16 20.84
N LYS A 26 0.15 1.57 19.69
CA LYS A 26 0.15 0.11 19.49
C LYS A 26 1.54 -0.48 19.67
N PHE A 27 2.56 0.14 19.09
CA PHE A 27 3.97 -0.25 19.26
C PHE A 27 4.38 -0.30 20.73
N VAL A 28 4.07 0.74 21.51
CA VAL A 28 4.40 0.78 22.95
C VAL A 28 3.70 -0.36 23.70
N MET A 29 2.42 -0.59 23.44
CA MET A 29 1.61 -1.61 24.11
C MET A 29 2.13 -3.04 23.85
N GLN A 30 2.75 -3.28 22.70
CA GLN A 30 3.31 -4.58 22.32
C GLN A 30 4.77 -4.76 22.78
N HIS A 31 5.45 -3.69 23.20
CA HIS A 31 6.86 -3.74 23.54
C HIS A 31 7.11 -4.46 24.88
N GLN A 32 8.08 -5.39 24.92
CA GLN A 32 8.36 -6.21 26.10
C GLN A 32 8.76 -5.40 27.34
N ALA A 33 9.53 -4.33 27.17
CA ALA A 33 9.89 -3.45 28.29
C ALA A 33 8.67 -2.73 28.90
N PHE A 34 7.63 -2.46 28.11
CA PHE A 34 6.38 -1.87 28.59
C PHE A 34 5.51 -2.92 29.29
N ILE A 35 5.39 -4.12 28.70
CA ILE A 35 4.63 -5.24 29.28
C ILE A 35 5.22 -5.71 30.61
N SER A 36 6.55 -5.79 30.71
CA SER A 36 7.26 -6.17 31.93
C SER A 36 7.30 -5.07 33.00
N GLY A 37 6.90 -3.84 32.65
CA GLY A 37 6.97 -2.67 33.54
C GLY A 37 8.39 -2.14 33.76
N ASN A 38 9.41 -2.69 33.09
CA ASN A 38 10.80 -2.26 33.20
C ASN A 38 11.13 -1.16 32.17
N PHE A 39 10.62 0.04 32.39
CA PHE A 39 10.88 1.20 31.55
C PHE A 39 11.05 2.48 32.37
N ASP A 40 11.67 3.49 31.76
CA ASP A 40 11.90 4.81 32.36
C ASP A 40 11.50 5.93 31.38
N THR A 41 11.75 7.18 31.76
CA THR A 41 11.44 8.36 30.92
C THR A 41 12.21 8.39 29.60
N HIS A 42 13.24 7.57 29.43
CA HIS A 42 14.03 7.46 28.19
C HIS A 42 13.56 6.31 27.29
N PHE A 43 12.43 5.65 27.61
CA PHE A 43 11.89 4.54 26.82
C PHE A 43 11.86 4.84 25.31
N VAL A 44 11.32 6.00 24.92
CA VAL A 44 11.19 6.38 23.50
C VAL A 44 12.56 6.49 22.84
N GLY A 45 13.53 7.15 23.48
CA GLY A 45 14.87 7.30 22.90
C GLY A 45 15.67 6.00 22.82
N LYS A 46 15.31 4.97 23.61
CA LYS A 46 16.00 3.67 23.63
C LYS A 46 15.42 2.66 22.65
N TYR A 47 14.11 2.71 22.43
CA TYR A 47 13.39 1.62 21.77
C TYR A 47 12.60 2.07 20.54
N PHE A 48 12.42 3.36 20.30
CA PHE A 48 11.59 3.84 19.20
C PHE A 48 12.39 4.57 18.14
N GLU A 49 12.30 4.08 16.91
CA GLU A 49 12.72 4.79 15.70
C GLU A 49 11.51 4.94 14.77
N PRO A 50 11.29 6.12 14.14
CA PRO A 50 10.12 6.34 13.27
C PRO A 50 9.98 5.33 12.12
N GLN A 51 11.10 4.78 11.65
CA GLN A 51 11.15 3.79 10.57
C GLN A 51 10.53 2.44 10.97
N MET A 52 10.41 2.14 12.26
CA MET A 52 9.81 0.88 12.75
C MET A 52 8.29 0.80 12.55
N LEU A 53 7.64 1.93 12.22
CA LEU A 53 6.20 1.97 11.96
C LEU A 53 5.84 1.68 10.50
N ASP A 54 6.84 1.61 9.60
CA ASP A 54 6.62 1.15 8.23
C ASP A 54 6.39 -0.37 8.27
N ASN A 55 5.12 -0.78 8.21
CA ASN A 55 4.74 -2.17 8.02
C ASN A 55 5.02 -2.57 6.57
N GLN A 56 6.29 -2.89 6.28
CA GLN A 56 6.65 -3.64 5.07
C GLN A 56 6.66 -5.11 5.44
N ASP A 57 5.48 -5.73 5.43
CA ASP A 57 5.41 -7.19 5.51
C ASP A 57 6.11 -7.74 4.26
N GLU A 58 7.20 -8.49 4.47
CA GLU A 58 8.03 -9.02 3.39
C GLU A 58 7.20 -9.87 2.42
N GLU A 59 6.17 -10.57 2.92
CA GLU A 59 5.26 -11.37 2.09
C GLU A 59 4.39 -10.47 1.21
N GLU A 60 3.82 -9.39 1.76
CA GLU A 60 3.01 -8.44 0.99
C GLU A 60 3.84 -7.74 -0.09
N VAL A 61 5.08 -7.35 0.24
CA VAL A 61 6.02 -6.74 -0.70
C VAL A 61 6.37 -7.70 -1.83
N MET A 62 6.62 -8.97 -1.51
CA MET A 62 6.94 -10.00 -2.51
C MET A 62 5.75 -10.25 -3.45
N ILE A 63 4.54 -10.39 -2.91
CA ILE A 63 3.31 -10.58 -3.71
C ILE A 63 3.08 -9.36 -4.60
N ALA A 64 3.24 -8.14 -4.08
CA ALA A 64 3.11 -6.91 -4.84
C ALA A 64 4.12 -6.83 -5.99
N ALA A 65 5.38 -7.22 -5.74
CA ALA A 65 6.42 -7.26 -6.77
C ALA A 65 6.08 -8.27 -7.90
N ILE A 66 5.68 -9.49 -7.53
CA ILE A 66 5.27 -10.52 -8.51
C ILE A 66 4.07 -10.01 -9.33
N PHE A 67 3.05 -9.45 -8.67
CA PHE A 67 1.87 -8.92 -9.35
C PHE A 67 2.20 -7.76 -10.31
N ALA A 68 3.07 -6.82 -9.88
CA ALA A 68 3.52 -5.70 -10.70
C ALA A 68 4.26 -6.18 -11.96
N THR A 69 5.15 -7.17 -11.83
CA THR A 69 5.85 -7.76 -12.98
C THR A 69 4.86 -8.38 -13.98
N GLN A 70 3.89 -9.17 -13.49
CA GLN A 70 2.88 -9.81 -14.33
C GLN A 70 2.00 -8.78 -15.07
N LEU A 71 1.61 -7.70 -14.40
CA LEU A 71 0.80 -6.63 -14.99
C LEU A 71 1.57 -5.88 -16.09
N LEU A 72 2.85 -5.60 -15.86
CA LEU A 72 3.74 -4.98 -16.86
C LEU A 72 3.92 -5.89 -18.09
N SER A 73 4.25 -7.17 -17.91
CA SER A 73 4.41 -8.13 -19.02
C SER A 73 3.12 -8.32 -19.83
N LYS A 74 1.95 -8.27 -19.18
CA LYS A 74 0.64 -8.38 -19.86
C LYS A 74 0.32 -7.15 -20.73
N LYS A 75 0.87 -5.97 -20.40
CA LYS A 75 0.66 -4.72 -21.16
C LYS A 75 1.38 -4.73 -22.50
N GLU A 76 2.49 -5.47 -22.63
CA GLU A 76 3.30 -5.49 -23.87
C GLU A 76 2.68 -6.29 -25.02
N ASN A 77 1.67 -7.14 -24.77
CA ASN A 77 1.07 -8.00 -25.80
C ASN A 77 -0.14 -7.38 -26.54
N LYS A 78 -0.40 -6.07 -26.40
CA LYS A 78 -1.55 -5.39 -27.03
C LYS A 78 -1.23 -4.45 -28.19
N THR A 79 -0.01 -4.44 -28.72
CA THR A 79 0.39 -3.47 -29.75
C THR A 79 1.01 -4.06 -31.02
N VAL A 80 0.57 -5.23 -31.51
CA VAL A 80 0.93 -5.64 -32.88
C VAL A 80 -0.17 -6.48 -33.54
N ILE A 81 -1.34 -5.92 -33.87
CA ILE A 81 -2.15 -6.46 -34.98
C ILE A 81 -2.79 -5.31 -35.79
N ASN A 82 -2.35 -5.22 -37.05
CA ASN A 82 -2.93 -4.51 -38.19
C ASN A 82 -2.84 -2.98 -38.27
N LYS A 83 -1.64 -2.51 -38.62
CA LYS A 83 -1.41 -1.26 -39.35
C LYS A 83 -1.13 -1.51 -40.84
N VAL A 84 -1.85 -2.44 -41.49
CA VAL A 84 -1.76 -2.65 -42.95
C VAL A 84 -3.12 -3.11 -43.48
N ALA A 85 -4.01 -2.16 -43.80
CA ALA A 85 -5.06 -2.22 -44.83
C ALA A 85 -6.22 -1.27 -44.49
N GLN A 86 -6.26 -0.12 -45.16
CA GLN A 86 -7.43 0.51 -45.80
C GLN A 86 -7.29 2.04 -45.86
N THR A 87 -6.43 2.45 -46.78
CA THR A 87 -6.51 3.70 -47.53
C THR A 87 -7.85 3.80 -48.27
N ALA A 88 -8.91 4.25 -47.61
CA ALA A 88 -10.03 5.02 -48.16
C ALA A 88 -11.06 5.22 -47.04
N SER A 89 -11.06 6.41 -46.46
CA SER A 89 -11.99 6.74 -45.40
C SER A 89 -13.42 6.88 -45.95
N ALA A 90 -14.41 6.41 -45.19
CA ALA A 90 -15.84 6.56 -45.49
C ALA A 90 -16.28 8.02 -45.72
N TRP A 91 -15.55 9.01 -45.17
CA TRP A 91 -15.79 10.44 -45.46
C TRP A 91 -15.50 10.82 -46.91
N GLN A 92 -14.57 10.12 -47.57
CA GLN A 92 -14.15 10.39 -48.95
C GLN A 92 -15.17 9.84 -49.97
N LYS A 93 -15.96 8.82 -49.59
CA LYS A 93 -17.03 8.24 -50.42
C LYS A 93 -18.29 9.12 -50.44
N ASN A 94 -18.60 9.83 -49.36
CA ASN A 94 -19.81 10.65 -49.24
C ASN A 94 -19.72 12.04 -49.90
N ARG A 95 -18.65 12.33 -50.66
CA ARG A 95 -18.41 13.66 -51.25
C ARG A 95 -18.69 13.75 -52.76
N LYS A 96 -19.14 12.66 -53.41
CA LYS A 96 -19.44 12.61 -54.85
C LYS A 96 -20.88 12.21 -55.16
N THR A 97 -21.85 12.89 -54.55
CA THR A 97 -23.25 12.86 -55.00
C THR A 97 -23.72 14.29 -55.19
N TYR A 98 -23.58 14.77 -56.42
CA TYR A 98 -24.33 15.87 -57.05
C TYR A 98 -24.65 15.41 -58.47
#